data_AF-A0AA39QVJ0-F1
#
_entry.id   AF-A0AA39QVJ0-F1
#
_cell.length_a   1.000
_cell.length_b   1.000
_cell.length_c   1.000
_cell.angle_alpha   90.00
_cell.angle_beta   90.00
_cell.angle_gamma   90.00
#
_symmetry.space_group_name_H-M   'P 1'
#
loop_
_entity.id
_entity.type
_entity.pdbx_description
1 polymer ?
#
loop_
_entity_poly.entity_id
_entity_poly.type
_entity_poly.pdbx_seq_one_letter_code
_entity_poly.pdbx_strand_id
1 'polypeptide(L)'
;MGIGTYNFAVLRLIFDAEPEECFSCDFKAFTEGIHHDCDYEFKTKSRFPNRGVGEAFSTLQGPTIWHPSYATVTHKQVVVLDKTLPVSLEKLVTREVTLHGFIHAIFWHRIDIKDAFEIRSKVDSRVLKKRKESRSQKAYTPQEAGRELARLNGED
;
A
#
# COMPACT_ATOMS: atom_id res chain seq x y z
N MET A 1 -6.82 -18.82 5.29
CA MET A 1 -5.87 -18.18 6.26
C MET A 1 -6.56 -17.11 7.14
N GLY A 2 -6.44 -17.16 8.47
CA GLY A 2 -7.05 -16.16 9.37
C GLY A 2 -6.41 -14.75 9.33
N ILE A 3 -5.09 -14.68 9.12
CA ILE A 3 -4.31 -13.42 9.11
C ILE A 3 -4.72 -12.49 7.97
N GLY A 4 -5.29 -13.01 6.88
CA GLY A 4 -5.78 -12.20 5.76
C GLY A 4 -6.91 -11.25 6.14
N THR A 5 -7.69 -11.57 7.16
CA THR A 5 -8.78 -10.70 7.64
C THR A 5 -8.29 -9.34 8.13
N TYR A 6 -7.10 -9.27 8.74
CA TYR A 6 -6.50 -8.01 9.17
C TYR A 6 -6.13 -7.12 7.98
N ASN A 7 -5.63 -7.70 6.88
CA ASN A 7 -5.34 -6.94 5.67
C ASN A 7 -6.62 -6.34 5.09
N PHE A 8 -7.69 -7.12 5.02
CA PHE A 8 -8.99 -6.62 4.57
C PHE A 8 -9.56 -5.54 5.48
N ALA A 9 -9.44 -5.70 6.80
CA ALA A 9 -9.85 -4.68 7.77
C ALA A 9 -9.07 -3.37 7.55
N VAL A 10 -7.75 -3.45 7.35
CA VAL A 10 -6.92 -2.26 7.05
C VAL A 10 -7.33 -1.59 5.75
N LEU A 11 -7.55 -2.36 4.66
CA LEU A 11 -8.00 -1.78 3.40
C LEU A 11 -9.34 -1.05 3.57
N ARG A 12 -10.30 -1.65 4.29
CA ARG A 12 -11.60 -1.02 4.60
C ARG A 12 -11.43 0.27 5.40
N LEU A 13 -10.53 0.32 6.37
CA LEU A 13 -10.23 1.52 7.14
C LEU A 13 -9.56 2.62 6.30
N ILE A 14 -8.68 2.26 5.36
CA ILE A 14 -8.02 3.24 4.49
C ILE A 14 -9.02 3.84 3.48
N PHE A 15 -9.90 3.01 2.91
CA PHE A 15 -10.89 3.46 1.94
C PHE A 15 -12.18 4.00 2.57
N ASP A 16 -12.39 3.77 3.86
CA ASP A 16 -13.64 4.03 4.58
C ASP A 16 -14.86 3.43 3.84
N ALA A 17 -14.68 2.22 3.29
CA ALA A 17 -15.66 1.57 2.42
C ALA A 17 -15.41 0.05 2.29
N GLU A 18 -16.43 -0.67 1.82
CA GLU A 18 -16.30 -2.06 1.36
C GLU A 18 -15.71 -2.13 -0.06
N PRO A 19 -15.00 -3.22 -0.41
CA PRO A 19 -14.63 -3.48 -1.80
C PRO A 19 -15.88 -3.74 -2.65
N GLU A 20 -15.92 -3.18 -3.85
CA GLU A 20 -16.96 -3.40 -4.84
C GLU A 20 -16.79 -4.74 -5.57
N GLU A 21 -15.53 -5.18 -5.73
CA GLU A 21 -15.17 -6.37 -6.49
C GLU A 21 -13.77 -6.86 -6.09
N CYS A 22 -13.59 -8.17 -5.89
CA CYS A 22 -12.28 -8.81 -5.88
C CYS A 22 -12.01 -9.40 -7.27
N PHE A 23 -11.04 -8.85 -8.00
CA PHE A 23 -10.78 -9.21 -9.40
C PHE A 23 -9.50 -10.04 -9.59
N SER A 24 -8.74 -10.28 -8.52
CA SER A 24 -7.59 -11.17 -8.51
C SER A 24 -7.39 -11.73 -7.10
N CYS A 25 -7.23 -13.04 -7.01
CA CYS A 25 -6.97 -13.77 -5.78
C CYS A 25 -6.07 -14.96 -6.10
N ASP A 26 -4.81 -14.88 -5.64
CA ASP A 26 -3.84 -15.96 -5.71
C ASP A 26 -3.58 -16.48 -4.30
N PHE A 27 -3.46 -17.79 -4.13
CA PHE A 27 -3.19 -18.39 -2.83
C PHE A 27 -2.29 -19.63 -2.96
N LYS A 28 -1.67 -20.00 -1.85
CA LYS A 28 -0.95 -21.27 -1.70
C LYS A 28 -1.40 -21.97 -0.44
N ALA A 29 -1.66 -23.27 -0.56
CA ALA A 29 -2.07 -24.13 0.54
C ALA A 29 -1.01 -25.19 0.83
N PHE A 30 -0.98 -25.65 2.08
CA PHE A 30 -0.21 -26.85 2.42
C PHE A 30 -0.82 -28.05 1.71
N THR A 31 0.02 -28.84 1.04
CA THR A 31 -0.40 -30.02 0.27
C THR A 31 -0.20 -31.32 1.04
N GLU A 32 0.32 -31.26 2.26
CA GLU A 32 0.68 -32.43 3.08
C GLU A 32 0.56 -32.13 4.58
N GLY A 33 0.53 -33.19 5.39
CA GLY A 33 0.53 -33.11 6.86
C GLY A 33 -0.79 -32.69 7.49
N ILE A 34 -0.77 -32.41 8.80
CA ILE A 34 -1.98 -32.07 9.59
C ILE A 34 -2.64 -30.74 9.18
N HIS A 35 -1.94 -29.92 8.40
CA HIS A 35 -2.42 -28.63 7.91
C HIS A 35 -2.81 -28.69 6.44
N HIS A 36 -2.93 -29.88 5.84
CA HIS A 36 -3.42 -30.07 4.47
C HIS A 36 -4.65 -29.19 4.17
N ASP A 37 -4.65 -28.54 3.01
CA ASP A 37 -5.66 -27.56 2.55
C ASP A 37 -5.73 -26.24 3.34
N CYS A 38 -4.89 -26.02 4.35
CA CYS A 38 -4.80 -24.69 4.96
C CYS A 38 -3.99 -23.74 4.07
N ASP A 39 -4.56 -22.59 3.68
CA ASP A 39 -3.79 -21.56 3.00
C ASP A 39 -2.71 -20.98 3.93
N TYR A 40 -1.48 -20.91 3.43
CA TYR A 40 -0.36 -20.27 4.11
C TYR A 40 0.08 -18.98 3.43
N GLU A 41 -0.33 -18.71 2.18
CA GLU A 41 -0.05 -17.47 1.47
C GLU A 41 -1.29 -17.02 0.69
N PHE A 42 -1.53 -15.71 0.65
CA PHE A 42 -2.49 -15.14 -0.29
C PHE A 42 -1.98 -13.80 -0.83
N LYS A 43 -2.46 -13.46 -2.03
CA LYS A 43 -2.35 -12.15 -2.65
C LYS A 43 -3.68 -11.82 -3.31
N THR A 44 -4.25 -10.67 -2.98
CA THR A 44 -5.55 -10.25 -3.54
C THR A 44 -5.47 -8.84 -4.09
N LYS A 45 -6.29 -8.55 -5.10
CA LYS A 45 -6.58 -7.20 -5.57
C LYS A 45 -8.08 -6.99 -5.63
N SER A 46 -8.52 -5.92 -5.00
CA SER A 46 -9.92 -5.52 -4.94
C SER A 46 -10.09 -4.08 -5.41
N ARG A 47 -11.21 -3.84 -6.08
CA ARG A 47 -11.68 -2.50 -6.45
C ARG A 47 -12.48 -1.93 -5.29
N PHE A 48 -12.19 -0.69 -4.95
CA PHE A 48 -12.91 0.11 -3.97
C PHE A 48 -13.58 1.30 -4.67
N PRO A 49 -14.52 1.99 -4.00
CA PRO A 49 -15.14 3.20 -4.52
C PRO A 49 -14.12 4.23 -5.05
N ASN A 50 -14.56 5.09 -5.95
CA ASN A 50 -13.72 6.10 -6.61
C ASN A 50 -12.58 5.53 -7.47
N ARG A 51 -12.71 4.26 -7.93
CA ARG A 51 -11.68 3.54 -8.70
C ARG A 51 -10.40 3.29 -7.91
N GLY A 52 -10.49 3.25 -6.58
CA GLY A 52 -9.39 2.82 -5.72
C GLY A 52 -9.06 1.35 -5.94
N VAL A 53 -7.79 0.99 -5.84
CA VAL A 53 -7.36 -0.41 -5.87
C VAL A 53 -6.66 -0.73 -4.57
N GLY A 54 -7.18 -1.70 -3.83
CA GLY A 54 -6.56 -2.28 -2.65
C GLY A 54 -5.88 -3.60 -3.00
N GLU A 55 -4.62 -3.75 -2.63
CA GLU A 55 -3.87 -4.99 -2.72
C GLU A 55 -3.51 -5.45 -1.31
N ALA A 56 -3.70 -6.73 -1.02
CA ALA A 56 -3.37 -7.34 0.25
C ALA A 56 -2.52 -8.59 0.03
N PHE A 57 -1.49 -8.75 0.86
CA PHE A 57 -0.62 -9.91 0.84
C PHE A 57 -0.28 -10.34 2.26
N SER A 58 -0.27 -11.65 2.49
CA SER A 58 0.36 -12.22 3.68
C SER A 58 0.85 -13.64 3.41
N THR A 59 1.91 -14.03 4.12
CA THR A 59 2.45 -15.38 4.09
C THR A 59 2.90 -15.84 5.47
N LEU A 60 2.71 -17.13 5.77
CA LEU A 60 3.26 -17.83 6.93
C LEU A 60 4.56 -18.57 6.59
N GLN A 61 4.97 -18.61 5.31
CA GLN A 61 6.21 -19.22 4.84
C GLN A 61 7.18 -18.18 4.25
N GLY A 62 7.14 -16.95 4.77
CA GLY A 62 8.03 -15.88 4.34
C GLY A 62 9.49 -16.11 4.78
N PRO A 63 10.48 -15.60 4.03
CA PRO A 63 11.84 -15.41 4.51
C PRO A 63 11.83 -14.59 5.80
N THR A 64 12.69 -14.95 6.75
CA THR A 64 12.83 -14.28 8.06
C THR A 64 13.15 -12.78 7.95
N ILE A 65 13.75 -12.33 6.84
CA ILE A 65 14.19 -10.95 6.60
C ILE A 65 13.20 -10.17 5.69
N TRP A 66 12.11 -10.80 5.23
CA TRP A 66 11.12 -10.18 4.32
C TRP A 66 9.82 -9.83 5.07
N HIS A 67 9.14 -8.76 4.63
CA HIS A 67 7.87 -8.28 5.18
C HIS A 67 6.75 -9.30 4.99
N PRO A 68 6.33 -10.05 6.02
CA PRO A 68 5.42 -11.19 5.87
C PRO A 68 3.96 -10.77 5.65
N SER A 69 3.67 -9.47 5.73
CA SER A 69 2.34 -8.89 5.46
C SER A 69 2.46 -7.44 4.99
N TYR A 70 1.65 -7.07 4.00
CA TYR A 70 1.47 -5.69 3.58
C TYR A 70 0.10 -5.46 2.94
N ALA A 71 -0.38 -4.23 3.07
CA ALA A 71 -1.53 -3.71 2.35
C ALA A 71 -1.10 -2.51 1.52
N THR A 72 -1.40 -2.52 0.22
CA THR A 72 -1.10 -1.45 -0.72
C THR A 72 -2.39 -0.83 -1.23
N VAL A 73 -2.44 0.50 -1.25
CA VAL A 73 -3.55 1.27 -1.79
C VAL A 73 -3.05 2.15 -2.92
N THR A 74 -3.65 1.99 -4.10
CA THR A 74 -3.45 2.90 -5.23
C THR A 74 -4.66 3.83 -5.33
N HIS A 75 -4.42 5.12 -5.12
CA HIS A 75 -5.44 6.16 -5.23
C HIS A 75 -5.70 6.52 -6.69
N LYS A 76 -6.90 7.05 -6.96
CA LYS A 76 -7.23 7.64 -8.27
C LYS A 76 -6.27 8.77 -8.62
N GLN A 77 -5.92 8.87 -9.90
CA GLN A 77 -5.16 10.00 -10.42
C GLN A 77 -5.94 11.32 -10.26
N VAL A 78 -5.32 12.35 -9.70
CA VAL A 78 -5.92 13.68 -9.49
C VAL A 78 -5.05 14.78 -10.07
N VAL A 79 -5.67 15.88 -10.49
CA VAL A 79 -4.98 17.08 -10.97
C VAL A 79 -4.44 17.85 -9.76
N VAL A 80 -3.16 18.23 -9.82
CA VAL A 80 -2.48 19.03 -8.81
C VAL A 80 -2.18 20.40 -9.38
N LEU A 81 -2.51 21.45 -8.63
CA LEU A 81 -2.22 22.82 -9.04
C LEU A 81 -0.70 23.05 -9.03
N ASP A 82 -0.16 23.43 -10.19
CA ASP A 82 1.24 23.84 -10.34
C ASP A 82 1.29 25.17 -11.11
N LYS A 83 1.48 26.27 -10.36
CA LYS A 83 1.48 27.63 -10.92
C LYS A 83 2.67 27.91 -11.84
N THR A 84 3.67 27.03 -11.85
CA THR A 84 4.86 27.16 -12.71
C THR A 84 4.63 26.60 -14.11
N LEU A 85 3.54 25.84 -14.32
CA LEU A 85 3.22 25.26 -15.61
C LEU A 85 2.44 26.25 -16.50
N PRO A 86 2.68 26.22 -17.82
CA PRO A 86 1.81 26.89 -18.79
C PRO A 86 0.35 26.44 -18.66
N VAL A 87 -0.59 27.34 -18.96
CA VAL A 87 -2.04 27.09 -18.85
C VAL A 87 -2.52 25.89 -19.69
N SER A 88 -1.83 25.62 -20.80
CA SER A 88 -2.08 24.48 -21.69
C SER A 88 -1.70 23.12 -21.10
N LEU A 89 -0.97 23.10 -19.98
CA LEU A 89 -0.52 21.89 -19.31
C LEU A 89 -1.24 21.71 -17.98
N GLU A 90 -1.33 20.47 -17.56
CA GLU A 90 -1.76 20.07 -16.22
C GLU A 90 -0.78 19.07 -15.63
N LYS A 91 -0.69 19.08 -14.31
CA LYS A 91 0.08 18.11 -13.53
C LYS A 91 -0.91 17.16 -12.88
N LEU A 92 -0.69 15.87 -13.03
CA LEU A 92 -1.46 14.83 -12.37
C LEU A 92 -0.56 14.08 -11.40
N VAL A 93 -1.14 13.60 -10.31
CA VAL A 93 -0.48 12.70 -9.37
C VAL A 93 -1.33 11.46 -9.16
N THR A 94 -0.66 10.31 -9.18
CA THR A 94 -1.19 9.04 -8.66
C THR A 94 -0.34 8.66 -7.47
N ARG A 95 -0.98 8.42 -6.32
CA ARG A 95 -0.29 7.99 -5.10
C ARG A 95 -0.55 6.52 -4.83
N GLU A 96 0.51 5.79 -4.54
CA GLU A 96 0.48 4.45 -3.98
C GLU A 96 1.01 4.51 -2.55
N VAL A 97 0.29 3.93 -1.60
CA VAL A 97 0.69 3.84 -0.20
C VAL A 97 0.73 2.37 0.19
N THR A 98 1.86 1.89 0.68
CA THR A 98 2.01 0.52 1.21
C THR A 98 2.27 0.57 2.70
N LEU A 99 1.40 -0.06 3.48
CA LEU A 99 1.60 -0.30 4.89
C LEU A 99 2.19 -1.69 5.10
N HIS A 100 3.42 -1.74 5.57
CA HIS A 100 4.15 -2.96 5.88
C HIS A 100 4.09 -3.30 7.36
N GLY A 101 4.02 -4.59 7.69
CA GLY A 101 4.25 -5.08 9.06
C GLY A 101 3.17 -4.74 10.07
N PHE A 102 2.03 -4.19 9.68
CA PHE A 102 1.01 -3.70 10.61
C PHE A 102 0.40 -4.78 11.52
N ILE A 103 0.40 -6.05 11.08
CA ILE A 103 -0.05 -7.18 11.91
C ILE A 103 0.92 -7.42 13.07
N HIS A 104 2.19 -7.11 12.87
CA HIS A 104 3.28 -7.26 13.83
C HIS A 104 3.86 -5.90 14.22
N ALA A 105 3.03 -4.84 14.23
CA ALA A 105 3.48 -3.45 14.33
C ALA A 105 4.30 -3.13 15.58
N ILE A 106 4.12 -3.92 16.65
CA ILE A 106 4.91 -3.85 17.89
C ILE A 106 6.39 -4.14 17.61
N PHE A 107 6.69 -5.08 16.72
CA PHE A 107 8.07 -5.41 16.34
C PHE A 107 8.57 -4.46 15.27
N TRP A 108 7.77 -4.24 14.23
CA TRP A 108 8.15 -3.38 13.12
C TRP A 108 6.94 -3.06 12.23
N HIS A 109 6.85 -1.80 11.79
CA HIS A 109 5.98 -1.39 10.69
C HIS A 109 6.65 -0.27 9.89
N ARG A 110 6.22 -0.04 8.66
CA ARG A 110 6.68 1.08 7.81
C ARG A 110 5.59 1.46 6.81
N ILE A 111 5.51 2.74 6.48
CA ILE A 111 4.62 3.26 5.44
C ILE A 111 5.51 3.72 4.28
N ASP A 112 5.36 3.06 3.14
CA ASP A 112 6.01 3.47 1.89
C ASP A 112 5.02 4.27 1.06
N ILE A 113 5.44 5.43 0.57
CA ILE A 113 4.62 6.32 -0.26
C ILE A 113 5.34 6.52 -1.58
N LYS A 114 4.68 6.14 -2.67
CA LYS A 114 5.17 6.36 -4.03
C LYS A 114 4.22 7.29 -4.77
N ASP A 115 4.75 8.43 -5.19
CA ASP A 115 4.03 9.42 -5.99
C ASP A 115 4.51 9.34 -7.45
N ALA A 116 3.57 9.10 -8.37
CA ALA A 116 3.80 9.14 -9.80
C ALA A 116 3.17 10.42 -10.37
N PHE A 117 4.01 11.35 -10.79
CA PHE A 117 3.60 12.60 -11.41
C PHE A 117 3.63 12.50 -12.92
N GLU A 118 2.60 13.04 -13.56
CA GLU A 118 2.52 13.17 -15.02
C GLU A 118 2.22 14.62 -15.38
N ILE A 119 3.00 15.21 -16.28
CA ILE A 119 2.64 16.48 -16.93
C ILE A 119 1.99 16.12 -18.26
N ARG A 120 0.76 16.61 -18.46
CA ARG A 120 -0.08 16.28 -19.60
C ARG A 120 -0.54 17.55 -20.30
N SER A 121 -0.63 17.51 -21.63
CA SER A 121 -1.28 18.55 -22.41
C SER A 121 -2.80 18.46 -22.23
N LYS A 122 -3.45 19.58 -21.92
CA LYS A 122 -4.92 19.65 -21.78
C LYS A 122 -5.64 19.52 -23.12
N VAL A 123 -4.94 19.74 -24.24
CA VAL A 123 -5.54 19.76 -25.58
C VAL A 123 -5.76 18.36 -26.11
N ASP A 124 -4.75 17.49 -25.99
CA ASP A 124 -4.71 16.15 -26.61
C ASP A 124 -4.51 15.03 -25.58
N SER A 125 -4.46 15.36 -24.28
CA SER A 125 -4.16 14.41 -23.20
C SER A 125 -2.82 13.67 -23.36
N ARG A 126 -1.90 14.19 -24.17
CA ARG A 126 -0.59 13.58 -24.36
C ARG A 126 0.29 13.82 -23.13
N VAL A 127 0.86 12.74 -22.58
CA VAL A 127 1.82 12.84 -21.48
C VAL A 127 3.16 13.33 -22.01
N LEU A 128 3.64 14.44 -21.47
CA LEU A 128 4.89 15.10 -21.87
C LEU A 128 6.05 14.70 -20.95
N LYS A 129 5.77 14.47 -19.68
CA LYS A 129 6.80 14.12 -18.69
C LYS A 129 6.21 13.22 -17.61
N LYS A 130 7.01 12.26 -17.16
CA LYS A 130 6.72 11.45 -15.96
C LYS A 130 7.84 11.62 -14.95
N ARG A 131 7.48 11.67 -13.67
CA ARG A 131 8.42 11.65 -12.55
C ARG A 131 7.88 10.72 -11.48
N LYS A 132 8.76 9.96 -10.84
CA LYS A 132 8.40 9.15 -9.66
C LYS A 132 9.20 9.63 -8.48
N GLU A 133 8.56 9.69 -7.33
CA GLU A 133 9.16 10.01 -6.05
C GLU A 133 8.71 8.95 -5.05
N SER A 134 9.65 8.46 -4.24
CA SER A 134 9.39 7.46 -3.20
C SER A 134 9.94 7.97 -1.89
N ARG A 135 9.19 7.77 -0.81
CA ARG A 135 9.64 8.03 0.56
C ARG A 135 9.04 7.00 1.50
N SER A 136 9.73 6.78 2.61
CA SER A 136 9.27 5.88 3.67
C SER A 136 9.17 6.67 4.98
N GLN A 137 8.19 6.31 5.81
CA GLN A 137 7.99 6.93 7.11
C GLN A 137 7.43 5.93 8.12
N LYS A 138 7.64 6.18 9.42
CA LYS A 138 6.93 5.49 10.51
C LYS A 138 5.63 6.23 10.83
N ALA A 139 4.64 5.52 11.36
CA ALA A 139 3.36 6.14 11.75
C ALA A 139 3.46 6.96 13.03
N TYR A 140 4.44 6.67 13.88
CA TYR A 140 4.76 7.43 15.10
C TYR A 140 6.13 8.08 14.98
N THR A 141 6.27 9.21 15.67
CA THR A 141 7.57 9.77 16.02
C THR A 141 8.16 8.98 17.19
N PRO A 142 9.50 8.85 17.29
CA PRO A 142 10.14 8.23 18.45
C PRO A 142 9.64 8.81 19.79
N GLN A 143 9.33 10.10 19.82
CA GLN A 143 8.78 10.80 20.98
C GLN A 143 7.39 10.30 21.39
N GLU A 144 6.52 9.99 20.43
CA GLU A 144 5.19 9.43 20.66
C GLU A 144 5.25 7.97 21.12
N ALA A 145 6.28 7.21 20.72
CA ALA A 145 6.49 5.83 21.19
C ALA A 145 6.96 5.76 22.65
N GLY A 146 7.56 6.84 23.17
CA GLY A 146 8.00 6.97 24.56
C GLY A 146 9.22 6.12 24.95
N ARG A 147 9.75 6.38 26.16
CA ARG A 147 10.85 5.63 26.82
C ARG A 147 12.09 5.43 25.92
N GLU A 148 12.66 4.22 25.87
CA GLU A 148 13.92 3.92 25.15
C GLU A 148 13.76 3.98 23.62
N LEU A 149 12.54 3.79 23.11
CA LEU A 149 12.23 3.88 21.69
C LEU A 149 12.37 5.32 21.15
N ALA A 150 12.26 6.32 22.02
CA ALA A 150 12.49 7.73 21.67
C ALA A 150 13.94 8.04 21.27
N ARG A 151 14.88 7.14 21.59
CA ARG A 151 16.30 7.27 21.27
C ARG A 151 16.73 6.47 20.04
N LEU A 152 15.83 5.66 19.48
CA LEU A 152 16.08 4.89 18.27
C LEU A 152 15.64 5.71 17.07
N ASN A 153 16.57 6.02 16.17
CA ASN A 153 16.22 6.41 14.82
C ASN A 153 15.65 5.14 14.18
N GLY A 154 14.32 5.06 14.07
CA GLY A 154 13.66 3.88 13.51
C GLY A 154 14.32 3.49 12.19
N GLU A 155 14.62 2.21 12.02
CA GLU A 155 15.28 1.72 10.80
C GLU A 155 14.52 2.18 9.55
N ASP A 156 15.26 2.79 8.61
CA ASP A 156 14.82 3.25 7.29
C ASP A 156 14.31 2.07 6.42
#